data_AF-A0A952SQD8-F1
#
_entry.id   AF-A0A952SQD8-F1
#
_cell.length_a   1.000
_cell.length_b   1.000
_cell.length_c   1.000
_cell.angle_alpha   90.00
_cell.angle_beta   90.00
_cell.angle_gamma   90.00
#
_symmetry.space_group_name_H-M   'P 1'
#
loop_
_entity.id
_entity.type
_entity.pdbx_description
1 polymer ?
#
loop_
_entity_poly.entity_id
_entity_poly.type
_entity_poly.pdbx_seq_one_letter_code
_entity_poly.pdbx_strand_id
1 'polypeptide(L)'
;MTKLAVLAVAGLAAAASANPHLSATNGNAIAPTQVVNLLDVADVSLSNSRSNEWNIQLTFNQDINYTFGFPNATVFVIDLAAVVGKPAGAEAYIHAIGWNTTHTAFSPSWLSEFRIEFTDAGATTGVGLSPSGTAGSGGPENNNSGGSKVDLVGLGLDFTLNPGLLHLTLWDTFNDFGGGNEGVLLAGSWVSIGTKIVPAPGALALLGLGGLASIRRRR
;
A
#
# COMPACT_ATOMS: atom_id res chain seq x y z
N MET A 1 -46.35 35.19 -1.81
CA MET A 1 -45.78 33.98 -2.43
C MET A 1 -44.38 33.77 -1.88
N THR A 2 -44.27 32.99 -0.81
CA THR A 2 -43.05 32.74 -0.05
C THR A 2 -42.35 31.50 -0.62
N LYS A 3 -41.15 31.66 -1.21
CA LYS A 3 -40.36 30.54 -1.70
C LYS A 3 -39.55 29.95 -0.53
N LEU A 4 -39.83 28.70 -0.20
CA LEU A 4 -39.02 27.87 0.71
C LEU A 4 -37.79 27.38 -0.08
N ALA A 5 -36.59 27.75 0.35
CA ALA A 5 -35.36 27.14 -0.13
C ALA A 5 -34.87 26.13 0.92
N VAL A 6 -34.98 24.85 0.60
CA VAL A 6 -34.40 23.75 1.39
C VAL A 6 -32.92 23.69 1.03
N LEU A 7 -32.08 24.27 1.89
CA LEU A 7 -30.63 24.11 1.83
C LEU A 7 -30.27 22.79 2.50
N ALA A 8 -30.13 21.72 1.70
CA ALA A 8 -29.57 20.47 2.16
C ALA A 8 -28.06 20.65 2.39
N VAL A 9 -27.68 21.01 3.61
CA VAL A 9 -26.29 20.95 4.07
C VAL A 9 -25.95 19.46 4.27
N ALA A 10 -25.42 18.84 3.23
CA ALA A 10 -24.75 17.55 3.37
C ALA A 10 -23.54 17.79 4.27
N GLY A 11 -23.59 17.21 5.47
CA GLY A 11 -22.54 17.31 6.48
C GLY A 11 -21.22 16.79 5.91
N LEU A 12 -20.35 17.72 5.53
CA LEU A 12 -18.93 17.48 5.42
C LEU A 12 -18.46 17.25 6.86
N ALA A 13 -18.49 15.99 7.30
CA ALA A 13 -17.80 15.61 8.52
C ALA A 13 -16.33 16.01 8.28
N ALA A 14 -15.87 17.01 9.00
CA ALA A 14 -14.47 17.32 9.12
C ALA A 14 -13.80 16.05 9.64
N ALA A 15 -13.25 15.25 8.73
CA ALA A 15 -12.26 14.25 9.10
C ALA A 15 -11.18 15.07 9.80
N ALA A 16 -11.09 14.92 11.11
CA ALA A 16 -9.91 15.32 11.83
C ALA A 16 -8.74 14.78 11.02
N SER A 17 -7.87 15.66 10.53
CA SER A 17 -6.62 15.27 9.92
C SER A 17 -5.79 14.63 11.04
N ALA A 18 -6.08 13.37 11.34
CA ALA A 18 -5.10 12.50 11.94
C ALA A 18 -3.98 12.54 10.91
N ASN A 19 -2.89 13.25 11.24
CA ASN A 19 -1.62 13.05 10.59
C ASN A 19 -1.42 11.53 10.63
N PRO A 20 -1.54 10.80 9.51
CA PRO A 20 -1.29 9.37 9.54
C PRO A 20 0.14 9.28 10.04
N HIS A 21 0.31 8.74 11.24
CA HIS A 21 1.61 8.54 11.84
C HIS A 21 2.22 7.33 11.10
N LEU A 22 2.50 7.52 9.81
CA LEU A 22 3.34 6.67 8.98
C LEU A 22 4.77 6.98 9.41
N SER A 23 5.10 6.54 10.62
CA SER A 23 6.48 6.51 11.09
C SER A 23 6.86 5.05 11.14
N ALA A 24 7.96 4.74 10.46
CA ALA A 24 8.78 3.59 10.76
C ALA A 24 8.88 3.43 12.28
N THR A 25 8.32 2.35 12.81
CA THR A 25 8.58 1.91 14.18
C THR A 25 8.96 0.44 14.14
N ASN A 26 10.27 0.22 14.15
CA ASN A 26 10.98 -0.85 14.87
C ASN A 26 10.20 -2.15 15.13
N GLY A 27 9.75 -2.82 14.07
CA GLY A 27 9.39 -4.24 14.10
C GLY A 27 10.36 -4.96 13.18
N ASN A 28 11.36 -5.64 13.76
CA ASN A 28 12.37 -6.45 13.07
C ASN A 28 12.86 -5.90 11.73
N ALA A 29 13.84 -4.99 11.78
CA ALA A 29 14.64 -4.68 10.61
C ALA A 29 15.24 -5.99 10.06
N ILE A 30 14.73 -6.44 8.91
CA ILE A 30 15.38 -7.46 8.10
C ILE A 30 16.65 -6.77 7.57
N ALA A 31 17.80 -7.06 8.17
CA ALA A 31 19.06 -6.44 7.76
C ALA A 31 19.50 -6.92 6.37
N PRO A 32 20.25 -6.10 5.59
CA PRO A 32 20.18 -4.65 5.34
C PRO A 32 19.10 -4.24 4.31
N THR A 33 17.84 -4.19 4.72
CA THR A 33 16.76 -3.59 3.91
C THR A 33 16.76 -2.08 4.08
N GLN A 34 16.75 -1.31 2.99
CA GLN A 34 16.53 0.14 3.09
C GLN A 34 15.04 0.38 3.35
N VAL A 35 14.71 0.70 4.61
CA VAL A 35 13.35 1.15 4.98
C VAL A 35 13.24 2.63 4.67
N VAL A 36 12.39 2.97 3.71
CA VAL A 36 12.11 4.36 3.31
C VAL A 36 10.79 4.78 3.91
N ASN A 37 10.75 5.97 4.50
CA ASN A 37 9.49 6.55 4.95
C ASN A 37 8.65 6.92 3.73
N LEU A 38 7.47 6.31 3.61
CA LEU A 38 6.60 6.47 2.45
C LEU A 38 6.22 7.93 2.20
N LEU A 39 5.98 8.71 3.24
CA LEU A 39 5.56 10.12 3.11
C LEU A 39 6.67 11.04 2.59
N ASP A 40 7.93 10.61 2.69
CA ASP A 40 9.05 11.39 2.18
C ASP A 40 9.17 11.24 0.65
N VAL A 41 8.56 10.19 0.08
CA VAL A 41 8.81 9.80 -1.32
C VAL A 41 7.56 9.53 -2.15
N ALA A 42 6.37 9.53 -1.53
CA ALA A 42 5.11 9.28 -2.19
C ALA A 42 3.96 10.08 -1.59
N ASP A 43 3.12 10.60 -2.49
CA ASP A 43 1.81 11.15 -2.15
C ASP A 43 0.79 10.02 -2.01
N VAL A 44 -0.06 10.10 -0.98
CA VAL A 44 -1.10 9.12 -0.72
C VAL A 44 -2.47 9.69 -1.08
N SER A 45 -3.17 9.03 -2.01
CA SER A 45 -4.55 9.36 -2.38
C SER A 45 -5.49 8.24 -1.94
N LEU A 46 -6.59 8.63 -1.30
CA LEU A 46 -7.58 7.70 -0.75
C LEU A 46 -8.91 7.88 -1.46
N SER A 47 -9.48 6.78 -1.92
CA SER A 47 -10.89 6.74 -2.34
C SER A 47 -11.60 5.58 -1.68
N ASN A 48 -12.87 5.80 -1.33
CA ASN A 48 -13.70 4.80 -0.66
C ASN A 48 -14.78 4.34 -1.65
N SER A 49 -14.87 3.03 -1.88
CA SER A 49 -15.95 2.45 -2.69
C SER A 49 -17.15 2.05 -1.83
N ARG A 50 -16.92 1.65 -0.57
CA ARG A 50 -17.92 1.21 0.44
C ARG A 50 -17.39 1.44 1.86
N SER A 51 -18.27 1.37 2.86
CA SER A 51 -17.98 1.74 4.27
C SER A 51 -16.65 1.24 4.89
N ASN A 52 -16.12 0.09 4.44
CA ASN A 52 -14.82 -0.45 4.88
C ASN A 52 -13.89 -0.86 3.72
N GLU A 53 -14.24 -0.51 2.49
CA GLU A 53 -13.46 -0.84 1.29
C GLU A 53 -12.79 0.43 0.76
N TRP A 54 -11.47 0.33 0.62
CA TRP A 54 -10.59 1.44 0.33
C TRP A 54 -9.74 1.15 -0.89
N ASN A 55 -9.49 2.22 -1.63
CA ASN A 55 -8.51 2.27 -2.68
C ASN A 55 -7.43 3.25 -2.23
N ILE A 56 -6.25 2.72 -1.94
CA ILE A 56 -5.08 3.47 -1.51
C ILE A 56 -4.15 3.56 -2.70
N GLN A 57 -3.93 4.76 -3.23
CA GLN A 57 -2.96 5.00 -4.30
C GLN A 57 -1.74 5.71 -3.75
N LEU A 58 -0.57 5.16 -4.05
CA LEU A 58 0.74 5.72 -3.74
C LEU A 58 1.31 6.27 -5.04
N THR A 59 1.59 7.56 -5.09
CA THR A 59 2.20 8.21 -6.25
C THR A 59 3.58 8.68 -5.86
N PHE A 60 4.63 8.08 -6.42
CA PHE A 60 6.00 8.42 -6.07
C PHE A 60 6.34 9.81 -6.60
N ASN A 61 6.73 10.72 -5.72
CA ASN A 61 7.03 12.12 -6.07
C ASN A 61 8.53 12.36 -6.30
N GLN A 62 9.33 11.32 -6.15
CA GLN A 62 10.75 11.28 -6.47
C GLN A 62 11.13 9.91 -7.05
N ASP A 63 12.34 9.86 -7.60
CA ASP A 63 12.94 8.64 -8.10
C ASP A 63 13.31 7.69 -6.95
N ILE A 64 12.99 6.40 -7.10
CA ILE A 64 13.30 5.34 -6.14
C ILE A 64 14.28 4.37 -6.77
N ASN A 65 15.51 4.37 -6.26
CA ASN A 65 16.51 3.37 -6.64
C ASN A 65 16.09 1.99 -6.13
N TYR A 66 16.35 0.96 -6.91
CA TYR A 66 16.20 -0.42 -6.46
C TYR A 66 17.48 -1.20 -6.78
N THR A 67 17.74 -2.23 -5.97
CA THR A 67 18.96 -3.04 -6.08
C THR A 67 18.63 -4.51 -6.19
N PHE A 68 19.64 -5.34 -6.43
CA PHE A 68 19.50 -6.78 -6.48
C PHE A 68 19.07 -7.36 -5.14
N GLY A 69 17.97 -8.12 -5.20
CA GLY A 69 17.58 -9.11 -4.22
C GLY A 69 17.39 -8.64 -2.78
N PHE A 70 17.00 -9.58 -1.93
CA PHE A 70 17.16 -9.43 -0.49
C PHE A 70 18.62 -9.74 -0.12
N PRO A 71 19.20 -8.99 0.82
CA PRO A 71 18.53 -8.05 1.72
C PRO A 71 18.44 -6.60 1.23
N ASN A 72 19.07 -6.23 0.12
CA ASN A 72 19.27 -4.83 -0.28
C ASN A 72 18.05 -4.17 -0.94
N ALA A 73 16.93 -4.89 -1.03
CA ALA A 73 15.69 -4.39 -1.59
C ALA A 73 15.20 -3.11 -0.88
N THR A 74 14.53 -2.25 -1.63
CA THR A 74 13.84 -1.08 -1.07
C THR A 74 12.48 -1.52 -0.59
N VAL A 75 12.20 -1.35 0.70
CA VAL A 75 10.94 -1.78 1.31
C VAL A 75 10.23 -0.60 1.96
N PHE A 76 8.97 -0.46 1.59
CA PHE A 76 8.02 0.40 2.28
C PHE A 76 7.15 -0.46 3.19
N VAL A 77 7.11 -0.12 4.48
CA VAL A 77 6.22 -0.75 5.45
C VAL A 77 5.02 0.16 5.68
N ILE A 78 3.83 -0.33 5.37
CA ILE A 78 2.61 0.46 5.34
C ILE A 78 1.55 -0.18 6.23
N ASP A 79 1.15 0.51 7.29
CA ASP A 79 -0.05 0.13 8.05
C ASP A 79 -1.29 0.64 7.31
N LEU A 80 -1.95 -0.26 6.58
CA LEU A 80 -3.09 0.11 5.72
C LEU A 80 -4.27 0.63 6.53
N ALA A 81 -4.48 0.13 7.75
CA ALA A 81 -5.54 0.59 8.62
C ALA A 81 -5.27 2.02 9.10
N ALA A 82 -4.03 2.31 9.52
CA ALA A 82 -3.62 3.65 9.94
C ALA A 82 -3.74 4.67 8.80
N VAL A 83 -3.36 4.29 7.57
CA VAL A 83 -3.49 5.15 6.37
C VAL A 83 -4.91 5.65 6.17
N VAL A 84 -5.92 4.81 6.41
CA VAL A 84 -7.33 5.16 6.22
C VAL A 84 -8.02 5.64 7.51
N GLY A 85 -7.24 6.01 8.52
CA GLY A 85 -7.74 6.57 9.78
C GLY A 85 -8.43 5.56 10.70
N LYS A 86 -8.12 4.27 10.57
CA LYS A 86 -8.56 3.19 11.47
C LYS A 86 -7.45 2.90 12.50
N PRO A 87 -7.76 2.15 13.58
CA PRO A 87 -6.75 1.74 14.54
C PRO A 87 -5.59 1.02 13.85
N ALA A 88 -4.37 1.44 14.14
CA ALA A 88 -3.15 0.81 13.66
C ALA A 88 -3.11 -0.68 14.06
N GLY A 89 -2.53 -1.51 13.20
CA GLY A 89 -2.44 -2.95 13.40
C GLY A 89 -3.74 -3.73 13.15
N ALA A 90 -4.79 -3.07 12.64
CA ALA A 90 -6.02 -3.79 12.28
C ALA A 90 -5.81 -4.60 11.01
N GLU A 91 -6.38 -5.81 10.99
CA GLU A 91 -6.30 -6.71 9.84
C GLU A 91 -6.81 -6.05 8.55
N ALA A 92 -6.09 -6.28 7.45
CA ALA A 92 -6.43 -5.73 6.15
C ALA A 92 -6.47 -6.87 5.12
N TYR A 93 -7.57 -6.96 4.36
CA TYR A 93 -7.73 -7.93 3.28
C TYR A 93 -7.44 -7.27 1.94
N ILE A 94 -6.47 -7.78 1.19
CA ILE A 94 -6.04 -7.26 -0.11
C ILE A 94 -6.73 -8.06 -1.21
N HIS A 95 -7.46 -7.35 -2.07
CA HIS A 95 -8.30 -7.98 -3.10
C HIS A 95 -8.09 -7.42 -4.51
N ALA A 96 -7.34 -6.33 -4.65
CA ALA A 96 -7.05 -5.77 -5.96
C ALA A 96 -5.74 -4.97 -5.95
N ILE A 97 -4.99 -5.01 -7.06
CA ILE A 97 -3.78 -4.20 -7.25
C ILE A 97 -3.79 -3.57 -8.63
N GLY A 98 -3.42 -2.30 -8.72
CA GLY A 98 -3.19 -1.58 -9.98
C GLY A 98 -1.83 -0.89 -9.96
N TRP A 99 -1.28 -0.61 -11.13
CA TRP A 99 -0.01 0.10 -11.25
C TRP A 99 0.08 0.90 -12.55
N ASN A 100 0.93 1.91 -12.51
CA ASN A 100 1.51 2.58 -13.67
C ASN A 100 2.93 2.97 -13.27
N THR A 101 3.90 2.21 -13.74
CA THR A 101 5.30 2.36 -13.36
C THR A 101 6.12 2.73 -14.58
N THR A 102 6.84 3.83 -14.46
CA THR A 102 7.95 4.13 -15.37
C THR A 102 9.22 3.81 -14.63
N HIS A 103 10.03 2.91 -15.16
CA HIS A 103 11.31 2.56 -14.54
C HIS A 103 12.39 2.44 -15.60
N THR A 104 13.64 2.58 -15.17
CA THR A 104 14.82 2.44 -16.02
C THR A 104 15.72 1.37 -15.43
N ALA A 105 16.00 0.32 -16.20
CA ALA A 105 17.06 -0.63 -15.89
C ALA A 105 18.39 -0.10 -16.43
N PHE A 106 19.43 -0.08 -15.59
CA PHE A 106 20.75 0.40 -15.99
C PHE A 106 21.53 -0.71 -16.68
N SER A 107 22.14 -0.42 -17.83
CA SER A 107 22.93 -1.44 -18.54
C SER A 107 24.10 -1.93 -17.68
N PRO A 108 24.23 -3.25 -17.43
CA PRO A 108 23.71 -4.32 -18.27
C PRO A 108 22.40 -4.99 -17.82
N SER A 109 21.75 -4.52 -16.75
CA SER A 109 20.47 -5.03 -16.23
C SER A 109 19.33 -4.92 -17.24
N TRP A 110 18.34 -5.80 -17.10
CA TRP A 110 17.17 -5.89 -17.98
C TRP A 110 15.89 -5.46 -17.28
N LEU A 111 15.01 -4.80 -18.03
CA LEU A 111 13.66 -4.43 -17.60
C LEU A 111 12.88 -5.64 -17.04
N SER A 112 13.06 -6.83 -17.63
CA SER A 112 12.42 -8.07 -17.19
C SER A 112 12.79 -8.53 -15.78
N GLU A 113 13.82 -7.94 -15.18
CA GLU A 113 14.33 -8.34 -13.87
C GLU A 113 13.76 -7.49 -12.73
N PHE A 114 13.19 -6.32 -13.05
CA PHE A 114 12.50 -5.48 -12.09
C PHE A 114 11.26 -6.18 -11.49
N ARG A 115 11.13 -6.12 -10.17
CA ARG A 115 10.04 -6.70 -9.40
C ARG A 115 9.41 -5.68 -8.46
N ILE A 116 8.10 -5.81 -8.32
CA ILE A 116 7.31 -5.12 -7.29
C ILE A 116 6.55 -6.17 -6.52
N GLU A 117 6.80 -6.30 -5.23
CA GLU A 117 6.12 -7.28 -4.37
C GLU A 117 5.24 -6.60 -3.34
N PHE A 118 4.07 -7.20 -3.11
CA PHE A 118 3.08 -6.80 -2.12
C PHE A 118 2.89 -7.97 -1.17
N THR A 119 3.55 -7.92 -0.01
CA THR A 119 3.60 -9.06 0.92
C THR A 119 3.25 -8.65 2.34
N ASP A 120 2.97 -9.64 3.19
CA ASP A 120 2.96 -9.43 4.64
C ASP A 120 4.38 -9.23 5.19
N ALA A 121 4.48 -8.83 6.47
CA ALA A 121 5.76 -8.53 7.08
C ALA A 121 6.75 -9.73 7.11
N GLY A 122 6.23 -10.96 7.09
CA GLY A 122 7.04 -12.17 7.02
C GLY A 122 7.37 -12.65 5.61
N ALA A 123 6.88 -11.96 4.56
CA ALA A 123 6.93 -12.42 3.17
C ALA A 123 6.41 -13.86 2.98
N THR A 124 5.41 -14.24 3.77
CA THR A 124 4.80 -15.58 3.75
C THR A 124 3.57 -15.64 2.85
N THR A 125 2.93 -14.50 2.61
CA THR A 125 1.75 -14.34 1.75
C THR A 125 1.86 -13.04 0.96
N GLY A 126 1.31 -13.03 -0.25
CA GLY A 126 1.33 -11.85 -1.09
C GLY A 126 1.34 -12.16 -2.57
N VAL A 127 1.68 -11.14 -3.35
CA VAL A 127 1.74 -11.20 -4.82
C VAL A 127 2.91 -10.37 -5.33
N GLY A 128 3.61 -10.91 -6.31
CA GLY A 128 4.70 -10.24 -7.02
C GLY A 128 4.28 -9.86 -8.44
N LEU A 129 4.76 -8.70 -8.89
CA LEU A 129 4.61 -8.20 -10.24
C LEU A 129 5.96 -8.21 -10.95
N SER A 130 5.92 -8.54 -12.24
CA SER A 130 7.01 -8.35 -13.20
C SER A 130 6.50 -7.39 -14.27
N PRO A 131 6.49 -6.06 -14.03
CA PRO A 131 5.75 -5.13 -14.88
C PRO A 131 6.17 -5.18 -16.35
N SER A 132 7.46 -5.43 -16.62
CA SER A 132 8.05 -5.53 -17.96
C SER A 132 7.99 -6.92 -18.61
N GLY A 133 7.42 -7.91 -17.92
CA GLY A 133 7.34 -9.29 -18.41
C GLY A 133 8.71 -9.85 -18.82
N THR A 134 8.92 -10.04 -20.12
CA THR A 134 10.12 -10.68 -20.71
C THR A 134 11.03 -9.71 -21.46
N ALA A 135 10.96 -8.40 -21.19
CA ALA A 135 11.80 -7.39 -21.84
C ALA A 135 13.29 -7.53 -21.45
N GLY A 136 14.08 -8.22 -22.29
CA GLY A 136 15.51 -8.47 -22.10
C GLY A 136 16.42 -7.32 -22.55
N SER A 137 16.07 -6.08 -22.23
CA SER A 137 16.85 -4.89 -22.56
C SER A 137 16.87 -3.89 -21.41
N GLY A 138 17.95 -3.11 -21.28
CA GLY A 138 18.00 -1.95 -20.38
C GLY A 138 17.30 -0.73 -20.96
N GLY A 139 17.32 0.38 -20.20
CA GLY A 139 16.70 1.65 -20.56
C GLY A 139 15.33 1.86 -19.91
N PRO A 140 14.63 2.97 -20.25
CA PRO A 140 13.35 3.31 -19.64
C PRO A 140 12.17 2.57 -20.28
N GLU A 141 11.20 2.19 -19.46
CA GLU A 141 9.91 1.62 -19.91
C GLU A 141 8.76 2.06 -19.00
N ASN A 142 7.59 2.30 -19.60
CA ASN A 142 6.34 2.50 -18.89
C ASN A 142 5.46 1.26 -19.00
N ASN A 143 5.05 0.71 -17.85
CA ASN A 143 4.14 -0.42 -17.75
C ASN A 143 2.94 -0.05 -16.88
N ASN A 144 1.73 -0.42 -17.32
CA ASN A 144 0.52 -0.13 -16.56
C ASN A 144 -0.49 -1.28 -16.60
N SER A 145 -1.35 -1.35 -15.59
CA SER A 145 -2.43 -2.34 -15.48
C SER A 145 -3.66 -1.97 -16.32
N GLY A 146 -3.48 -1.28 -17.46
CA GLY A 146 -4.56 -0.82 -18.33
C GLY A 146 -5.45 0.25 -17.69
N GLY A 147 -4.94 1.00 -16.72
CA GLY A 147 -5.70 2.00 -15.95
C GLY A 147 -6.74 1.41 -14.99
N SER A 148 -6.79 0.08 -14.86
CA SER A 148 -7.70 -0.65 -13.96
C SER A 148 -6.92 -1.45 -12.93
N LYS A 149 -7.59 -1.91 -11.89
CA LYS A 149 -6.99 -2.85 -10.93
C LYS A 149 -7.22 -4.29 -11.39
N VAL A 150 -6.21 -5.11 -11.22
CA VAL A 150 -6.30 -6.56 -11.34
C VAL A 150 -7.10 -7.09 -10.15
N ASP A 151 -8.13 -7.89 -10.43
CA ASP A 151 -8.94 -8.58 -9.42
C ASP A 151 -8.18 -9.80 -8.91
N LEU A 152 -7.68 -9.73 -7.67
CA LEU A 152 -6.92 -10.83 -7.07
C LEU A 152 -7.84 -11.98 -6.63
N VAL A 153 -9.10 -11.69 -6.29
CA VAL A 153 -10.06 -12.71 -5.85
C VAL A 153 -10.39 -13.62 -7.03
N GLY A 154 -10.65 -13.03 -8.20
CA GLY A 154 -10.88 -13.79 -9.43
C GLY A 154 -9.68 -14.65 -9.85
N LEU A 155 -8.47 -14.29 -9.44
CA LEU A 155 -7.24 -15.05 -9.69
C LEU A 155 -6.88 -16.03 -8.56
N GLY A 156 -7.58 -16.00 -7.42
CA GLY A 156 -7.22 -16.77 -6.23
C GLY A 156 -5.87 -16.34 -5.60
N LEU A 157 -5.53 -15.06 -5.76
CA LEU A 157 -4.27 -14.44 -5.28
C LEU A 157 -4.54 -13.38 -4.19
N ASP A 158 -5.77 -13.25 -3.73
CA ASP A 158 -6.12 -12.40 -2.60
C ASP A 158 -5.51 -12.91 -1.30
N PHE A 159 -5.22 -12.01 -0.37
CA PHE A 159 -4.54 -12.36 0.87
C PHE A 159 -4.88 -11.40 2.00
N THR A 160 -4.65 -11.85 3.23
CA THR A 160 -4.93 -11.08 4.44
C THR A 160 -3.64 -10.74 5.15
N LEU A 161 -3.51 -9.47 5.52
CA LEU A 161 -2.42 -8.95 6.34
C LEU A 161 -2.85 -8.98 7.81
N ASN A 162 -2.11 -9.70 8.64
CA ASN A 162 -2.29 -9.72 10.09
C ASN A 162 -0.91 -9.56 10.75
N PRO A 163 -0.52 -8.34 11.19
CA PRO A 163 -1.40 -7.27 11.70
C PRO A 163 -1.66 -6.09 10.73
N GLY A 164 -2.10 -6.30 9.49
CA GLY A 164 -2.45 -5.18 8.57
C GLY A 164 -1.27 -4.43 7.94
N LEU A 165 -0.04 -4.89 8.20
CA LEU A 165 1.19 -4.30 7.66
C LEU A 165 1.49 -4.87 6.28
N LEU A 166 1.51 -4.00 5.27
CA LEU A 166 1.92 -4.31 3.91
C LEU A 166 3.40 -3.95 3.71
N HIS A 167 4.16 -4.90 3.17
CA HIS A 167 5.47 -4.66 2.60
C HIS A 167 5.31 -4.44 1.10
N LEU A 168 5.67 -3.25 0.64
CA LEU A 168 5.85 -2.96 -0.78
C LEU A 168 7.35 -2.97 -1.08
N THR A 169 7.80 -3.95 -1.83
CA THR A 169 9.23 -4.17 -2.11
C THR A 169 9.53 -3.88 -3.57
N LEU A 170 10.58 -3.09 -3.83
CA LEU A 170 11.17 -2.88 -5.14
C LEU A 170 12.56 -3.52 -5.18
N TRP A 171 12.80 -4.37 -6.16
CA TRP A 171 14.07 -5.09 -6.29
C TRP A 171 14.29 -5.62 -7.71
N ASP A 172 15.52 -6.06 -7.96
CA ASP A 172 15.93 -6.69 -9.20
C ASP A 172 16.27 -8.18 -8.99
N THR A 173 15.84 -9.05 -9.90
CA THR A 173 16.11 -10.50 -9.82
C THR A 173 17.53 -10.90 -10.16
N PHE A 174 18.34 -10.01 -10.75
CA PHE A 174 19.72 -10.31 -11.12
C PHE A 174 20.68 -9.24 -10.61
N ASN A 175 21.94 -9.63 -10.39
CA ASN A 175 22.96 -8.78 -9.79
C ASN A 175 24.02 -8.42 -10.82
N ASP A 176 23.81 -7.35 -11.57
CA ASP A 176 24.75 -6.89 -12.57
C ASP A 176 25.82 -5.96 -12.01
N PHE A 177 25.49 -5.23 -10.92
CA PHE A 177 26.38 -4.22 -10.35
C PHE A 177 27.02 -4.61 -9.01
N GLY A 178 26.99 -5.88 -8.65
CA GLY A 178 27.63 -6.39 -7.43
C GLY A 178 27.04 -5.80 -6.14
N GLY A 179 25.71 -5.60 -6.10
CA GLY A 179 25.00 -4.92 -5.01
C GLY A 179 24.91 -3.41 -5.18
N GLY A 180 25.23 -2.91 -6.37
CA GLY A 180 24.99 -1.53 -6.78
C GLY A 180 23.52 -1.26 -7.12
N ASN A 181 23.28 -0.07 -7.68
CA ASN A 181 21.97 0.31 -8.16
C ASN A 181 21.71 -0.37 -9.51
N GLU A 182 20.69 -1.22 -9.58
CA GLU A 182 20.31 -1.97 -10.79
C GLU A 182 19.36 -1.14 -11.68
N GLY A 183 18.62 -0.21 -11.06
CA GLY A 183 17.77 0.70 -11.78
C GLY A 183 16.95 1.63 -10.89
N VAL A 184 16.05 2.37 -11.52
CA VAL A 184 15.27 3.41 -10.85
C VAL A 184 13.81 3.37 -11.27
N LEU A 185 12.91 3.39 -10.30
CA LEU A 185 11.50 3.71 -10.51
C LEU A 185 11.37 5.23 -10.54
N LEU A 186 10.96 5.78 -11.68
CA LEU A 186 10.90 7.22 -11.89
C LEU A 186 9.71 7.86 -11.17
N ALA A 187 9.91 9.10 -10.75
CA ALA A 187 8.85 9.96 -10.21
C ALA A 187 7.63 10.04 -11.16
N GLY A 188 6.45 10.13 -10.58
CA GLY A 188 5.16 10.06 -11.29
C GLY A 188 4.61 8.64 -11.45
N SER A 189 5.42 7.62 -11.18
CA SER A 189 4.93 6.23 -11.06
C SER A 189 3.93 6.11 -9.91
N TRP A 190 2.95 5.21 -10.05
CA TRP A 190 2.00 4.91 -8.98
C TRP A 190 1.66 3.44 -8.86
N VAL A 191 1.29 3.04 -7.64
CA VAL A 191 0.67 1.75 -7.33
C VAL A 191 -0.64 1.99 -6.57
N SER A 192 -1.61 1.11 -6.74
CA SER A 192 -2.95 1.23 -6.18
C SER A 192 -3.36 -0.09 -5.54
N ILE A 193 -3.85 -0.02 -4.30
CA ILE A 193 -4.19 -1.17 -3.46
C ILE A 193 -5.68 -1.09 -3.14
N GLY A 194 -6.43 -2.09 -3.59
CA GLY A 194 -7.79 -2.36 -3.15
C GLY A 194 -7.76 -3.21 -1.88
N THR A 195 -8.24 -2.64 -0.79
CA THR A 195 -8.23 -3.30 0.52
C THR A 195 -9.53 -3.12 1.28
N LYS A 196 -9.87 -4.12 2.09
CA LYS A 196 -10.93 -4.05 3.09
C LYS A 196 -10.32 -4.11 4.47
N ILE A 197 -10.55 -3.08 5.28
CA ILE A 197 -10.09 -3.07 6.69
C ILE A 197 -11.10 -3.82 7.54
N VAL A 198 -10.63 -4.84 8.25
CA VAL A 198 -11.42 -5.65 9.17
C VAL A 198 -11.35 -5.02 10.56
N PRO A 199 -12.47 -4.61 11.17
CA PRO A 199 -12.45 -4.06 12.52
C PRO A 199 -11.85 -5.07 13.50
N ALA A 200 -10.85 -4.62 14.28
CA ALA A 200 -10.22 -5.46 15.29
C ALA A 200 -11.30 -6.06 16.23
N PRO A 201 -11.27 -7.37 16.54
CA PRO A 201 -12.28 -8.03 17.38
C PRO A 201 -12.53 -7.31 18.72
N GLY A 202 -11.50 -6.69 19.29
CA GLY A 202 -11.58 -5.92 20.53
C GLY A 202 -12.47 -4.66 20.46
N ALA A 203 -12.62 -4.04 19.29
CA ALA A 203 -13.47 -2.85 19.14
C ALA A 203 -14.95 -3.19 19.36
N LEU A 204 -15.40 -4.35 18.89
CA LEU A 204 -16.76 -4.84 19.14
C LEU A 204 -16.95 -5.25 20.60
N ALA A 205 -15.94 -5.85 21.22
CA ALA A 205 -15.98 -6.20 22.63
C ALA A 205 -16.09 -4.95 23.53
N LEU A 206 -15.31 -3.90 23.25
CA LEU A 206 -15.38 -2.61 23.96
C LEU A 206 -16.73 -1.92 23.75
N LEU A 207 -17.27 -1.91 22.53
CA LEU A 207 -18.60 -1.36 22.27
C LEU A 207 -19.69 -2.14 23.02
N GLY A 208 -19.60 -3.47 23.01
CA GLY A 208 -20.51 -4.35 23.74
C GLY A 208 -20.45 -4.12 25.26
N LEU A 209 -19.25 -4.06 25.84
CA LEU A 209 -19.05 -3.78 27.27
C LEU A 209 -19.47 -2.36 27.66
N GLY A 210 -19.17 -1.36 26.82
CA GLY A 210 -19.61 0.02 27.02
C GLY A 210 -21.13 0.17 26.99
N GLY A 211 -21.80 -0.53 26.08
CA GLY A 211 -23.25 -0.62 26.02
C GLY A 211 -23.85 -1.26 27.29
N LEU A 212 -23.30 -2.38 27.74
CA LEU A 212 -23.74 -3.06 28.97
C LEU A 212 -23.52 -2.20 30.22
N ALA A 213 -22.36 -1.55 30.34
CA ALA A 213 -22.08 -0.63 31.44
C ALA A 213 -23.06 0.57 31.47
N SER A 214 -23.40 1.10 30.28
CA SER A 214 -24.36 2.20 30.13
C SER A 214 -25.78 1.79 30.53
N ILE A 215 -26.19 0.55 30.22
CA ILE A 215 -27.50 0.00 30.63
C ILE A 215 -27.54 -0.23 32.15
N ARG A 216 -26.46 -0.74 32.75
CA ARG A 216 -26.38 -0.96 34.20
C ARG A 216 -26.51 0.34 35.01
N ARG A 217 -26.04 1.47 34.47
CA ARG A 217 -26.11 2.78 35.13
C ARG A 217 -27.50 3.44 35.08
N ARG A 218 -28.43 2.90 34.29
CA ARG A 218 -29.81 3.41 34.15
C ARG A 218 -30.83 2.68 35.05
N ARG A 219 -30.38 1.77 35.92
CA ARG A 219 -31.20 1.14 36.96
C ARG A 219 -30.76 1.66 38.31
#